data_AF-A0A524MYD0-F1
#
_entry.id   AF-A0A524MYD0-F1
#
_cell.length_a   1.000
_cell.length_b   1.000
_cell.length_c   1.000
_cell.angle_alpha   90.00
_cell.angle_beta   90.00
_cell.angle_gamma   90.00
#
_symmetry.space_group_name_H-M   'P 1'
#
loop_
_entity.id
_entity.type
_entity.pdbx_description
1 polymer ?
#
loop_
_entity_poly.entity_id
_entity_poly.type
_entity_poly.pdbx_seq_one_letter_code
_entity_poly.pdbx_strand_id
1 'polypeptide(L)'
;MTQLRRGVYVLAKPYRKIEPHPFVMANSLSKASYVSCQSALGFYGLIPEHVPVVTSATTGRPEQIKTPMGSFLFRHLKKDLFAGYKRIPVGDRQEATIGTPEKALVDLLYLTPECDSEEYVRELRLQ
;
A
#
# COMPACT_ATOMS: atom_id res chain seq x y z
N MET A 1 3.51 16.23 -18.85
CA MET A 1 3.59 15.57 -17.53
C MET A 1 2.19 15.53 -16.95
N THR A 2 1.82 14.49 -16.22
CA THR A 2 0.51 14.36 -15.58
C THR A 2 0.68 14.55 -14.08
N GLN A 3 -0.10 15.45 -13.49
CA GLN A 3 -0.08 15.70 -12.05
C GLN A 3 -0.91 14.62 -11.34
N LEU A 4 -0.34 14.00 -10.31
CA LEU A 4 -1.02 13.02 -9.46
C LEU A 4 -1.50 13.65 -8.15
N ARG A 5 -0.67 14.52 -7.57
CA ARG A 5 -0.96 15.38 -6.41
C ARG A 5 -0.10 16.64 -6.54
N ARG A 6 -0.44 17.73 -5.84
CA ARG A 6 0.47 18.88 -5.75
C ARG A 6 1.86 18.41 -5.27
N GLY A 7 2.89 18.67 -6.07
CA GLY A 7 4.26 18.23 -5.78
C GLY A 7 4.60 16.79 -6.22
N VAL A 8 3.66 16.04 -6.79
CA VAL A 8 3.87 14.67 -7.29
C VAL A 8 3.38 14.57 -8.73
N TYR A 9 4.32 14.33 -9.64
CA TYR A 9 4.09 14.33 -11.09
C TYR A 9 4.63 13.05 -11.70
N VAL A 10 3.97 12.57 -12.74
CA VAL A 10 4.45 11.48 -13.56
C VAL A 10 4.68 11.96 -14.98
N LEU A 11 5.71 11.43 -15.65
CA LEU A 11 5.90 11.67 -17.08
C LEU A 11 4.69 11.12 -17.85
N ALA A 12 4.28 11.84 -18.89
CA ALA A 12 3.20 11.38 -19.76
C ALA A 12 3.65 10.10 -20.49
N LYS A 13 2.68 9.23 -20.81
CA LYS A 13 2.92 7.90 -21.42
C LYS A 13 3.97 7.88 -22.55
N PRO A 14 3.95 8.79 -23.55
CA PRO A 14 4.93 8.73 -24.65
C PRO A 14 6.38 9.05 -24.23
N TYR A 15 6.60 9.67 -23.07
CA TYR A 15 7.94 10.06 -22.57
C TYR A 15 8.42 9.16 -21.43
N ARG A 16 7.68 8.09 -21.12
CA ARG A 16 7.93 7.22 -19.97
C ARG A 16 8.65 5.96 -20.42
N LYS A 17 9.87 5.75 -19.92
CA LYS A 17 10.67 4.54 -20.20
C LYS A 17 10.28 3.35 -19.32
N ILE A 18 9.84 3.61 -18.09
CA ILE A 18 9.47 2.60 -17.09
C ILE A 18 8.12 2.99 -16.50
N GLU A 19 7.17 2.05 -16.48
CA GLU A 19 5.87 2.26 -15.83
C GLU A 19 6.06 2.30 -14.30
N PRO A 20 5.63 3.37 -13.62
CA PRO A 20 5.81 3.46 -12.17
C PRO A 20 4.94 2.40 -11.50
N HIS A 21 5.57 1.60 -10.64
CA HIS A 21 4.85 0.60 -9.87
C HIS A 21 3.85 1.30 -8.93
N PRO A 22 2.62 0.78 -8.77
CA PRO A 22 1.61 1.39 -7.90
C PRO A 22 2.13 1.70 -6.48
N PHE A 23 2.99 0.85 -5.93
CA PHE A 23 3.54 1.06 -4.59
C PHE A 23 4.51 2.24 -4.50
N VAL A 24 5.31 2.46 -5.56
CA VAL A 24 6.19 3.63 -5.66
C VAL A 24 5.35 4.91 -5.73
N MET A 25 4.24 4.87 -6.48
CA MET A 25 3.30 5.98 -6.52
C MET A 25 2.70 6.25 -5.14
N ALA A 26 2.28 5.21 -4.40
CA ALA A 26 1.74 5.34 -3.05
C ALA A 26 2.73 6.00 -2.08
N ASN A 27 3.98 5.52 -2.05
CA ASN A 27 5.02 6.12 -1.19
C ASN A 27 5.37 7.57 -1.61
N SER A 28 5.23 7.91 -2.89
CA SER A 28 5.45 9.28 -3.38
C SER A 28 4.31 10.22 -3.00
N LEU A 29 3.06 9.72 -3.01
CA LEU A 29 1.86 10.47 -2.64
C LEU A 29 1.77 10.80 -1.15
N SER A 30 2.37 9.96 -0.29
CA SER A 30 2.51 10.19 1.14
C SER A 30 3.87 9.71 1.66
N LYS A 31 4.78 10.66 1.92
CA LYS A 31 6.17 10.37 2.30
C LYS A 31 6.32 9.62 3.64
N ALA A 32 5.40 9.82 4.57
CA ALA A 32 5.38 9.14 5.87
C ALA A 32 4.39 7.97 5.85
N SER A 33 4.51 7.10 4.85
CA SER A 33 3.65 5.93 4.70
C SER A 33 4.40 4.74 4.10
N TYR A 34 3.90 3.54 4.37
CA TYR A 34 4.35 2.30 3.75
C TYR A 34 3.13 1.50 3.27
N VAL A 35 3.32 0.71 2.21
CA VAL A 35 2.26 -0.16 1.67
C VAL A 35 2.02 -1.30 2.65
N SER A 36 0.75 -1.54 3.01
CA SER A 36 0.38 -2.52 4.04
C SER A 36 -0.94 -3.23 3.69
N CYS A 37 -1.44 -4.05 4.61
CA CYS A 37 -2.74 -4.71 4.56
C CYS A 37 -2.85 -5.61 3.31
N GLN A 38 -4.03 -5.67 2.67
CA GLN A 38 -4.25 -6.52 1.50
C GLN A 38 -3.24 -6.25 0.39
N SER A 39 -2.80 -5.00 0.17
CA SER A 39 -1.83 -4.68 -0.88
C SER A 39 -0.46 -5.32 -0.62
N ALA A 40 0.03 -5.29 0.62
CA ALA A 40 1.28 -5.95 0.97
C ALA A 40 1.12 -7.48 0.97
N LEU A 41 0.01 -8.01 1.51
CA LEU A 41 -0.27 -9.45 1.50
C LEU A 41 -0.34 -10.01 0.08
N GLY A 42 -1.03 -9.33 -0.84
CA GLY A 42 -1.10 -9.71 -2.24
C GLY A 42 0.25 -9.62 -2.94
N PHE A 43 1.11 -8.66 -2.56
CA PHE A 43 2.49 -8.58 -3.07
C PHE A 43 3.35 -9.78 -2.64
N TYR A 44 3.16 -10.29 -1.43
CA TYR A 44 3.82 -11.51 -0.97
C TYR A 44 3.12 -12.80 -1.41
N GLY A 45 2.02 -12.71 -2.18
CA GLY A 45 1.27 -13.87 -2.63
C GLY A 45 0.47 -14.59 -1.53
N LEU A 46 0.20 -13.92 -0.40
CA LEU A 46 -0.50 -14.50 0.75
C LEU A 46 -2.02 -14.49 0.60
N ILE A 47 -2.55 -13.67 -0.32
CA ILE A 47 -3.96 -13.68 -0.70
C ILE A 47 -4.05 -13.79 -2.24
N PRO A 48 -5.02 -14.57 -2.77
CA PRO A 48 -5.20 -14.73 -4.21
C PRO A 48 -5.90 -13.52 -4.86
N GLU A 49 -6.38 -12.58 -4.05
CA GLU A 49 -7.23 -11.49 -4.50
C GLU A 49 -6.44 -10.39 -5.18
N HIS A 50 -6.94 -9.97 -6.35
CA HIS A 50 -6.44 -8.75 -6.98
C HIS A 50 -6.93 -7.55 -6.17
N VAL A 51 -5.99 -6.77 -5.63
CA VAL A 51 -6.31 -5.60 -4.80
C VAL A 51 -6.30 -4.34 -5.69
N PRO A 52 -7.46 -3.79 -6.09
CA PRO A 52 -7.53 -2.66 -7.03
C PRO A 52 -7.13 -1.32 -6.39
N VAL A 53 -7.07 -1.25 -5.06
CA VAL A 53 -6.73 -0.05 -4.30
C VAL A 53 -5.45 -0.30 -3.51
N VAL A 54 -4.43 0.52 -3.73
CA VAL A 54 -3.19 0.40 -2.95
C VAL A 54 -3.43 0.99 -1.56
N THR A 55 -3.43 0.11 -0.56
CA THR A 55 -3.61 0.46 0.85
C THR A 55 -2.25 0.67 1.52
N SER A 56 -2.10 1.80 2.19
CA SER A 56 -0.89 2.18 2.92
C SER A 56 -1.23 2.60 4.34
N ALA A 57 -0.36 2.29 5.29
CA ALA A 57 -0.45 2.77 6.65
C ALA A 57 0.35 4.06 6.80
N THR A 58 -0.18 5.02 7.55
CA THR A 58 0.49 6.30 7.84
C THR A 58 0.20 6.74 9.27
N THR A 59 1.12 7.47 9.88
CA THR A 59 0.85 8.18 11.15
C THR A 59 0.13 9.52 10.93
N GLY A 60 -0.06 9.92 9.67
CA GLY A 60 -0.73 11.16 9.28
C GLY A 60 -2.25 11.04 9.24
N ARG A 61 -2.90 12.02 8.60
CA ARG A 61 -4.36 11.98 8.42
C ARG A 61 -4.74 10.87 7.44
N PRO A 62 -5.82 10.11 7.71
CA PRO A 62 -6.35 9.18 6.74
C PRO A 62 -6.85 9.95 5.52
N GLU A 63 -6.56 9.44 4.32
CA GLU A 63 -6.86 10.11 3.07
C GLU A 63 -7.06 9.07 1.97
N GLN A 64 -8.00 9.33 1.05
CA GLN A 64 -8.12 8.56 -0.18
C GLN A 64 -7.78 9.46 -1.37
N ILE A 65 -6.83 9.03 -2.20
CA ILE A 65 -6.38 9.77 -3.38
C ILE A 65 -6.71 8.95 -4.61
N LYS A 66 -7.57 9.51 -5.47
CA LYS A 66 -7.88 8.94 -6.78
C LYS A 66 -7.02 9.64 -7.82
N THR A 67 -6.31 8.87 -8.63
CA THR A 67 -5.52 9.38 -9.74
C THR A 67 -5.93 8.65 -11.02
N PRO A 68 -5.60 9.19 -12.22
CA PRO A 68 -5.81 8.48 -13.47
C PRO A 68 -5.06 7.15 -13.57
N MET A 69 -4.07 6.90 -12.70
CA MET A 69 -3.22 5.71 -12.70
C MET A 69 -3.64 4.68 -11.63
N GLY A 70 -4.64 4.98 -10.80
CA GLY A 70 -5.08 4.10 -9.72
C GLY A 70 -5.62 4.86 -8.50
N SER A 71 -6.15 4.08 -7.56
CA SER A 71 -6.66 4.58 -6.29
C SER A 71 -5.74 4.19 -5.13
N PHE A 72 -5.49 5.15 -4.25
CA PHE A 72 -4.61 5.00 -3.10
C PHE A 72 -5.37 5.32 -1.82
N LEU A 73 -5.29 4.43 -0.83
CA LEU A 73 -5.93 4.58 0.46
C LEU A 73 -4.86 4.65 1.55
N PHE A 74 -4.86 5.73 2.32
CA PHE A 74 -3.99 5.93 3.46
C PHE A 74 -4.81 5.79 4.74
N ARG A 75 -4.49 4.78 5.55
CA ARG A 75 -5.14 4.54 6.84
C ARG A 75 -4.25 5.00 7.98
N HIS A 76 -4.87 5.64 8.97
CA HIS A 76 -4.17 6.11 10.15
C HIS A 76 -3.79 4.95 11.05
N LEU A 77 -2.53 4.88 11.42
CA LEU A 77 -1.99 3.92 12.37
C LEU A 77 -1.39 4.68 13.56
N LYS A 78 -1.55 4.14 14.77
CA LYS A 78 -0.86 4.67 15.96
C LYS A 78 0.65 4.64 15.73
N LYS A 79 1.35 5.66 16.24
CA LYS A 79 2.82 5.78 16.09
C LYS A 79 3.56 4.58 16.64
N ASP A 80 3.12 4.01 17.77
CA ASP A 80 3.71 2.83 18.39
C ASP A 80 3.66 1.58 17.50
N LEU A 81 2.71 1.54 16.56
CA LEU A 81 2.58 0.44 15.59
C LEU A 81 3.30 0.75 14.27
N PHE A 82 3.87 1.94 14.08
CA PHE A 82 4.47 2.38 12.81
C PHE A 82 5.92 1.88 12.65
N ALA A 83 6.08 0.56 12.61
CA ALA A 83 7.35 -0.16 12.46
C ALA A 83 7.15 -1.46 11.64
N GLY A 84 8.21 -2.22 11.39
CA GLY A 84 8.08 -3.53 10.72
C GLY A 84 7.85 -3.44 9.20
N TYR A 85 8.38 -2.41 8.56
CA TYR A 85 8.40 -2.26 7.10
C TYR A 85 9.83 -2.25 6.57
N LYS A 86 9.99 -2.62 5.30
CA LYS A 86 11.28 -2.68 4.61
C LYS A 86 11.17 -2.00 3.25
N ARG A 87 12.30 -1.54 2.73
CA ARG A 87 12.40 -1.06 1.35
C ARG A 87 12.76 -2.25 0.46
N ILE A 88 11.92 -2.56 -0.50
CA ILE A 88 11.98 -3.78 -1.32
C ILE A 88 11.90 -3.40 -2.79
N PRO A 89 12.68 -4.04 -3.69
CA PRO A 89 12.52 -3.88 -5.13
C PRO A 89 11.14 -4.40 -5.58
N VAL A 90 10.40 -3.59 -6.33
CA VAL A 90 9.04 -3.90 -6.84
C VAL A 90 8.96 -3.95 -8.37
N GLY A 91 10.08 -3.70 -9.04
CA GLY A 91 10.17 -3.70 -10.50
C GLY A 91 11.54 -3.21 -10.96
N ASP A 92 11.71 -3.11 -12.27
CA ASP A 92 12.98 -2.68 -12.85
C ASP A 92 13.37 -1.28 -12.33
N ARG A 93 14.47 -1.23 -11.55
CA ARG A 93 15.02 -0.03 -10.91
C ARG A 93 14.04 0.73 -10.01
N GLN A 94 13.07 0.04 -9.44
CA GLN A 94 12.05 0.63 -8.59
C GLN A 94 12.01 -0.04 -7.21
N GLU A 95 12.06 0.77 -6.16
CA GLU A 95 11.95 0.32 -4.78
C GLU A 95 10.76 0.99 -4.10
N ALA A 96 10.03 0.24 -3.29
CA ALA A 96 8.92 0.73 -2.48
C ALA A 96 9.11 0.34 -1.01
N THR A 97 8.54 1.13 -0.11
CA THR A 97 8.47 0.81 1.31
C THR A 97 7.20 0.01 1.57
N ILE A 98 7.37 -1.24 2.00
CA ILE A 98 6.30 -2.22 2.18
C ILE A 98 6.43 -2.83 3.59
N GLY A 99 5.31 -3.04 4.28
CA GLY A 99 5.27 -3.85 5.51
C GLY A 99 5.84 -5.24 5.27
N THR A 100 6.45 -5.87 6.29
CA THR A 100 6.73 -7.31 6.20
C THR A 100 5.41 -8.09 6.14
N PRO A 101 5.42 -9.36 5.70
CA PRO A 101 4.23 -10.22 5.71
C PRO A 101 3.47 -10.19 7.05
N GLU A 102 4.20 -10.36 8.15
CA GLU A 102 3.65 -10.40 9.51
C GLU A 102 3.08 -9.03 9.88
N LYS A 103 3.79 -7.96 9.53
CA LYS A 103 3.32 -6.60 9.81
C LYS A 103 2.06 -6.26 9.03
N ALA A 104 2.00 -6.64 7.76
CA ALA A 104 0.85 -6.40 6.90
C ALA A 104 -0.41 -7.10 7.43
N LEU A 105 -0.25 -8.31 7.96
CA LEU A 105 -1.32 -9.05 8.62
C LEU A 105 -1.77 -8.33 9.90
N VAL A 106 -0.85 -7.97 10.80
CA VAL A 106 -1.17 -7.24 12.03
C VAL A 106 -1.86 -5.90 11.74
N ASP A 107 -1.39 -5.16 10.73
CA ASP A 107 -2.01 -3.91 10.31
C ASP A 107 -3.41 -4.10 9.73
N LEU A 108 -3.63 -5.19 9.01
CA LEU A 108 -4.95 -5.53 8.50
C LEU A 108 -5.91 -5.78 9.66
N LEU A 109 -5.53 -6.67 10.58
CA LEU A 109 -6.29 -7.02 11.77
C LEU A 109 -6.61 -5.79 12.64
N TYR A 110 -5.61 -4.95 12.94
CA TYR A 110 -5.79 -3.76 13.77
C TYR A 110 -6.77 -2.73 13.18
N LEU A 111 -6.85 -2.65 11.86
CA LEU A 111 -7.62 -1.61 11.16
C LEU A 111 -8.93 -2.14 10.57
N THR A 112 -9.19 -3.44 10.68
CA THR A 112 -10.50 -4.03 10.36
C THR A 112 -11.30 -4.12 11.67
N PRO A 113 -12.41 -3.38 11.82
CA PRO A 113 -13.32 -3.59 12.94
C PRO A 113 -13.91 -5.01 12.88
N GLU A 114 -14.08 -5.67 14.04
CA GLU A 114 -14.59 -7.06 14.18
C GLU A 114 -13.61 -8.19 13.76
N CYS A 115 -12.32 -7.86 13.68
CA CYS A 115 -11.20 -8.79 13.46
C CYS A 115 -11.18 -10.02 14.41
N ASP A 116 -11.76 -9.91 15.60
CA ASP A 116 -11.73 -10.97 16.62
C ASP A 116 -12.67 -12.14 16.30
N SER A 117 -13.45 -12.05 15.22
CA SER A 117 -14.28 -13.16 14.74
C SER A 117 -13.44 -14.20 14.01
N GLU A 118 -13.49 -15.47 14.45
CA GLU A 118 -12.82 -16.58 13.77
C GLU A 118 -13.24 -16.69 12.29
N GLU A 119 -14.46 -16.24 11.95
CA GLU A 119 -14.99 -16.23 10.60
C GLU A 119 -14.17 -15.32 9.68
N TYR A 120 -13.82 -14.11 10.11
CA TYR A 120 -13.01 -13.18 9.32
C TYR A 120 -11.60 -13.71 9.06
N VAL A 121 -10.97 -14.31 10.07
CA VAL A 121 -9.64 -14.93 9.92
C VAL A 121 -9.68 -16.14 8.99
N ARG A 122 -10.78 -16.91 8.97
CA ARG A 122 -10.98 -18.02 8.02
C ARG A 122 -11.27 -17.52 6.60
N GLU A 123 -11.97 -16.41 6.44
CA GLU A 123 -12.20 -15.77 5.13
C GLU A 123 -10.92 -15.28 4.47
N LEU A 124 -9.91 -14.91 5.26
CA LEU A 124 -8.61 -14.43 4.77
C LEU A 124 -7.83 -15.47 3.94
N ARG A 125 -8.27 -16.74 3.86
CA ARG A 125 -7.75 -17.81 2.97
C ARG A 125 -6.22 -17.79 2.83
N LEU A 126 -5.53 -17.59 3.95
CA LEU A 126 -4.07 -17.59 4.02
C LEU A 126 -3.56 -18.95 3.52
N GLN A 127 -2.68 -18.92 2.51
CA GLN A 127 -2.09 -20.13 1.92
C GLN A 127 -0.89 -20.65 2.71
#